data_AF-A0A212SGS8-F1
#
_entry.id   AF-A0A212SGS8-F1
#
_cell.length_a   1.000
_cell.length_b   1.000
_cell.length_c   1.000
_cell.angle_alpha   90.00
_cell.angle_beta   90.00
_cell.angle_gamma   90.00
#
_symmetry.space_group_name_H-M   'P 1'
#
loop_
_entity.id
_entity.type
_entity.pdbx_description
1 polymer ?
#
loop_
_entity_poly.entity_id
_entity_poly.type
_entity_poly.pdbx_seq_one_letter_code
_entity_poly.pdbx_strand_id
1 'polypeptide(L)'
;MDAWSIWDPFYAIAEIGKNARPLPIDPKATVQNSFFLANRDFAEKHPDVVVAINEEVAKATQWADTHREETARLFTEASGVDYAAQKRSVDRGEFTFSPVTEKVLEGQQAVADRYFKLKLIPNRIDVHDVVWAKAKS
;
A
#
# COMPACT_ATOMS: atom_id res chain seq x y z
N MET A 1 -13.99 20.56 -11.74
CA MET A 1 -13.06 19.43 -11.71
C MET A 1 -13.66 18.35 -12.59
N ASP A 2 -13.00 18.00 -13.69
CA ASP A 2 -13.54 17.06 -14.69
C ASP A 2 -13.13 15.60 -14.40
N ALA A 3 -12.00 15.41 -13.72
CA ALA A 3 -11.53 14.12 -13.23
C ALA A 3 -10.69 14.30 -11.95
N TRP A 4 -10.61 13.24 -11.15
CA TRP A 4 -9.81 13.19 -9.92
C TRP A 4 -9.14 11.82 -9.78
N SER A 5 -7.81 11.79 -9.64
CA SER A 5 -7.08 10.58 -9.28
C SER A 5 -6.99 10.51 -7.75
N ILE A 6 -7.62 9.50 -7.17
CA ILE A 6 -7.69 9.31 -5.72
C ILE A 6 -7.85 7.83 -5.37
N TRP A 7 -7.47 7.47 -4.14
CA TRP A 7 -7.61 6.13 -3.57
C TRP A 7 -8.85 6.01 -2.65
N ASP A 8 -9.20 4.77 -2.31
CA ASP A 8 -10.20 4.48 -1.27
C ASP A 8 -9.68 4.88 0.13
N PRO A 9 -10.54 5.37 1.06
CA PRO A 9 -11.99 5.38 0.98
C PRO A 9 -12.58 6.61 0.28
N PHE A 10 -11.78 7.58 -0.16
CA PHE A 10 -12.30 8.79 -0.83
C PHE A 10 -12.99 8.46 -2.15
N TYR A 11 -12.50 7.46 -2.87
CA TYR A 11 -13.19 6.92 -4.04
C TYR A 11 -14.59 6.41 -3.68
N ALA A 12 -14.73 5.50 -2.70
CA ALA A 12 -16.04 5.06 -2.21
C ALA A 12 -16.94 6.21 -1.74
N ILE A 13 -16.40 7.22 -1.04
CA ILE A 13 -17.16 8.41 -0.63
C ILE A 13 -17.74 9.15 -1.84
N ALA A 14 -16.91 9.40 -2.86
CA ALA A 14 -17.34 10.13 -4.06
C ALA A 14 -18.35 9.32 -4.89
N GLU A 15 -18.17 8.00 -4.96
CA GLU A 15 -19.06 7.09 -5.67
C GLU A 15 -20.44 7.02 -5.00
N ILE A 16 -20.49 6.88 -3.67
CA ILE A 16 -21.75 6.75 -2.92
C ILE A 16 -22.45 8.12 -2.78
N GLY A 17 -21.71 9.17 -2.40
CA GLY A 17 -22.31 10.44 -1.97
C GLY A 17 -22.36 11.53 -3.03
N LYS A 18 -21.64 11.38 -4.15
CA LYS A 18 -21.47 12.45 -5.16
C LYS A 18 -21.72 11.99 -6.60
N ASN A 19 -22.27 10.80 -6.80
CA ASN A 19 -22.52 10.21 -8.13
C ASN A 19 -21.27 10.21 -9.04
N ALA A 20 -20.08 10.15 -8.44
CA ALA A 20 -18.86 9.99 -9.23
C ALA A 20 -18.86 8.60 -9.88
N ARG A 21 -18.40 8.53 -11.12
CA ARG A 21 -18.28 7.27 -11.87
C ARG A 21 -16.81 6.96 -12.12
N PRO A 22 -16.38 5.68 -12.06
CA PRO A 22 -15.03 5.32 -12.45
C PRO A 22 -14.80 5.69 -13.92
N LEU A 23 -13.61 6.22 -14.19
CA LEU A 23 -13.08 6.29 -15.55
C LEU A 23 -12.33 4.99 -15.84
N PRO A 24 -12.44 4.44 -17.06
CA PRO A 24 -11.72 3.23 -17.42
C PRO A 24 -10.20 3.47 -17.31
N ILE A 25 -9.52 2.56 -16.63
CA ILE A 25 -8.06 2.53 -16.48
C ILE A 25 -7.53 1.22 -17.06
N ASP A 26 -6.31 1.26 -17.62
CA ASP A 26 -5.63 0.04 -18.06
C ASP A 26 -5.29 -0.81 -16.82
N PRO A 27 -5.78 -2.06 -16.70
CA PRO A 27 -5.43 -2.94 -15.58
C PRO A 27 -3.91 -3.19 -15.45
N LYS A 28 -3.13 -3.03 -16.53
CA LYS A 28 -1.67 -3.12 -16.47
C LYS A 28 -1.03 -1.90 -15.79
N ALA A 29 -1.75 -0.77 -15.71
CA ALA A 29 -1.32 0.42 -14.99
C ALA A 29 -1.66 0.39 -13.50
N THR A 30 -2.41 -0.62 -13.01
CA THR A 30 -2.94 -0.65 -11.64
C THR A 30 -2.17 -1.54 -10.68
N VAL A 31 -1.14 -2.26 -11.13
CA VAL A 31 -0.31 -3.05 -10.20
C VAL A 31 0.49 -2.08 -9.34
N GLN A 32 0.11 -1.97 -8.08
CA GLN A 32 0.73 -1.10 -7.08
C GLN A 32 1.04 -1.91 -5.84
N ASN A 33 2.17 -1.61 -5.21
CA ASN A 33 2.56 -2.17 -3.93
C ASN A 33 2.66 -1.03 -2.91
N SER A 34 2.35 -1.34 -1.65
CA SER A 34 2.67 -0.47 -0.52
C SER A 34 3.89 -1.04 0.20
N PHE A 35 4.75 -0.16 0.71
CA PHE A 35 5.99 -0.54 1.40
C PHE A 35 6.02 0.03 2.80
N PHE A 36 6.50 -0.76 3.76
CA PHE A 36 6.94 -0.25 5.05
C PHE A 36 8.38 0.26 4.92
N LEU A 37 8.62 1.48 5.37
CA LEU A 37 9.93 2.12 5.33
C LEU A 37 10.46 2.27 6.76
N ALA A 38 11.74 1.96 6.93
CA ALA A 38 12.46 2.15 8.17
C ALA A 38 13.75 2.94 7.92
N ASN A 39 14.22 3.68 8.92
CA ASN A 39 15.56 4.25 8.87
C ASN A 39 16.60 3.12 8.82
N ARG A 40 17.62 3.26 7.97
CA ARG A 40 18.66 2.24 7.77
C ARG A 40 19.36 1.87 9.08
N ASP A 41 19.86 2.85 9.83
CA ASP A 41 20.57 2.61 11.09
C ASP A 41 19.69 1.88 12.10
N PHE A 42 18.39 2.20 12.15
CA PHE A 42 17.45 1.52 13.04
C PHE A 42 17.29 0.05 12.64
N ALA A 43 17.06 -0.21 11.35
CA ALA A 43 16.85 -1.57 10.85
C ALA A 43 18.10 -2.46 10.96
N GLU A 44 19.29 -1.86 10.92
CA GLU A 44 20.57 -2.55 11.11
C GLU A 44 20.89 -2.80 12.59
N LYS A 45 20.62 -1.83 13.49
CA LYS A 45 20.91 -1.94 14.93
C LYS A 45 19.87 -2.74 15.71
N HIS A 46 18.62 -2.78 15.24
CA HIS A 46 17.50 -3.45 15.90
C HIS A 46 16.76 -4.42 14.97
N PRO A 47 17.47 -5.39 14.34
CA PRO A 47 16.86 -6.30 13.38
C PRO A 47 15.81 -7.23 14.02
N ASP A 48 15.95 -7.54 15.31
CA ASP A 48 14.99 -8.28 16.11
C ASP A 48 13.66 -7.52 16.26
N VAL A 49 13.73 -6.21 16.51
CA VAL A 49 12.54 -5.35 16.60
C VAL A 49 11.85 -5.24 15.25
N VAL A 50 12.60 -5.09 14.16
CA VAL A 50 12.04 -5.07 12.79
C VAL A 50 11.32 -6.39 12.48
N VAL A 51 11.91 -7.53 12.84
CA VAL A 51 11.26 -8.84 12.67
C VAL A 51 9.97 -8.92 13.48
N ALA A 52 9.98 -8.52 14.76
CA ALA A 52 8.79 -8.54 15.61
C ALA A 52 7.66 -7.65 15.05
N ILE A 53 7.99 -6.45 14.55
CA ILE A 53 7.01 -5.57 13.90
C ILE A 53 6.41 -6.24 12.67
N ASN A 54 7.24 -6.83 11.81
CA ASN A 54 6.76 -7.52 10.61
C ASN A 54 5.84 -8.71 10.96
N GLU A 55 6.14 -9.46 12.02
CA GLU A 55 5.29 -10.56 12.50
C GLU A 55 3.92 -10.07 12.99
N GLU A 56 3.88 -8.98 13.77
CA GLU A 56 2.62 -8.41 14.24
C GLU A 56 1.80 -7.77 13.11
N VAL A 57 2.45 -7.09 12.16
CA VAL A 57 1.80 -6.57 10.95
C VAL A 57 1.21 -7.71 10.11
N ALA A 58 1.93 -8.83 9.96
CA ALA A 58 1.43 -10.00 9.24
C ALA A 58 0.15 -10.56 9.91
N LYS A 59 0.16 -10.71 11.24
CA LYS A 59 -1.01 -11.18 12.01
C LYS A 59 -2.20 -10.24 11.86
N ALA A 60 -1.97 -8.93 12.03
CA ALA A 60 -3.03 -7.92 11.91
C ALA A 60 -3.62 -7.89 10.49
N THR A 61 -2.77 -8.00 9.47
CA THR A 61 -3.19 -8.03 8.07
C THR A 61 -4.02 -9.27 7.75
N GLN A 62 -3.59 -10.45 8.20
CA GLN A 62 -4.35 -11.69 8.03
C GLN A 62 -5.70 -11.65 8.78
N TRP A 63 -5.72 -11.07 9.97
CA TRP A 63 -6.96 -10.89 10.71
C TRP A 63 -7.90 -9.97 9.94
N ALA A 64 -7.41 -8.83 9.42
CA ALA A 64 -8.22 -7.90 8.66
C ALA A 64 -8.81 -8.51 7.38
N ASP A 65 -8.05 -9.36 6.70
CA ASP A 65 -8.51 -10.06 5.50
C ASP A 65 -9.69 -11.00 5.79
N THR A 66 -9.67 -11.65 6.95
CA THR A 66 -10.69 -12.63 7.38
C THR A 66 -11.84 -12.03 8.19
N HIS A 67 -11.68 -10.82 8.74
CA HIS A 67 -12.66 -10.11 9.57
C HIS A 67 -12.99 -8.74 8.95
N ARG A 68 -13.43 -8.75 7.70
CA ARG A 68 -13.63 -7.53 6.89
C ARG A 68 -14.71 -6.61 7.46
N GLU A 69 -15.76 -7.20 8.02
CA GLU A 69 -16.87 -6.46 8.63
C GLU A 69 -16.38 -5.65 9.85
N GLU A 70 -15.66 -6.31 10.75
CA GLU A 70 -15.04 -5.70 11.92
C GLU A 70 -13.98 -4.67 11.50
N THR A 71 -13.19 -4.98 10.47
CA THR A 71 -12.18 -4.07 9.92
C THR A 71 -12.82 -2.78 9.42
N ALA A 72 -13.93 -2.84 8.69
CA ALA A 72 -14.65 -1.66 8.24
C ALA A 72 -15.18 -0.82 9.41
N ARG A 73 -15.62 -1.45 10.51
CA ARG A 73 -16.05 -0.75 11.73
C ARG A 73 -14.88 -0.07 12.44
N LEU A 74 -13.74 -0.76 12.60
CA LEU A 74 -12.54 -0.18 13.18
C LEU A 74 -12.04 1.02 12.37
N PHE A 75 -12.05 0.92 11.04
CA PHE A 75 -11.64 2.03 10.18
C PHE A 75 -12.64 3.20 10.27
N THR A 76 -13.93 2.93 10.39
CA THR A 76 -14.96 3.95 10.63
C THR A 76 -14.70 4.68 11.94
N GLU A 77 -14.50 3.94 13.03
CA GLU A 77 -14.24 4.50 14.36
C GLU A 77 -12.95 5.35 14.38
N ALA A 78 -11.88 4.85 13.77
CA ALA A 78 -10.59 5.54 13.77
C ALA A 78 -10.56 6.79 12.88
N SER A 79 -11.30 6.80 11.77
CA SER A 79 -11.23 7.88 10.77
C SER A 79 -12.40 8.86 10.81
N GLY A 80 -13.53 8.48 11.41
CA GLY A 80 -14.79 9.22 11.32
C GLY A 80 -15.46 9.18 9.94
N VAL A 81 -14.93 8.41 8.98
CA VAL A 81 -15.55 8.21 7.67
C VAL A 81 -16.76 7.28 7.80
N ASP A 82 -17.85 7.60 7.08
CA ASP A 82 -19.07 6.80 7.09
C ASP A 82 -18.81 5.30 6.80
N TYR A 83 -19.51 4.46 7.56
CA TYR A 83 -19.33 3.01 7.52
C TYR A 83 -19.57 2.42 6.12
N ALA A 84 -20.53 2.94 5.35
CA ALA A 84 -20.80 2.40 4.01
C ALA A 84 -19.61 2.63 3.07
N ALA A 85 -18.93 3.78 3.18
CA ALA A 85 -17.73 4.06 2.41
C ALA A 85 -16.55 3.20 2.86
N GLN A 86 -16.35 3.05 4.18
CA GLN A 86 -15.30 2.18 4.71
C GLN A 86 -15.53 0.72 4.35
N LYS A 87 -16.77 0.22 4.43
CA LYS A 87 -17.11 -1.14 4.06
C LYS A 87 -16.80 -1.40 2.59
N ARG A 88 -17.18 -0.47 1.70
CA ARG A 88 -16.88 -0.59 0.27
C ARG A 88 -15.38 -0.54 -0.03
N SER A 89 -14.64 0.33 0.65
CA SER A 89 -13.18 0.41 0.58
C SER A 89 -12.53 -0.90 1.02
N VAL A 90 -12.93 -1.39 2.20
CA VAL A 90 -12.45 -2.66 2.74
C VAL A 90 -12.78 -3.79 1.77
N ASP A 91 -14.00 -3.93 1.27
CA ASP A 91 -14.37 -5.02 0.34
C ASP A 91 -13.56 -5.03 -0.97
N ARG A 92 -13.07 -3.88 -1.42
CA ARG A 92 -12.19 -3.76 -2.61
C ARG A 92 -10.72 -4.03 -2.30
N GLY A 93 -10.29 -3.75 -1.08
CA GLY A 93 -8.89 -3.80 -0.68
C GLY A 93 -8.34 -5.22 -0.68
N GLU A 94 -7.03 -5.34 -0.90
CA GLU A 94 -6.29 -6.58 -0.65
C GLU A 94 -5.53 -6.41 0.67
N PHE A 95 -5.74 -7.31 1.62
CA PHE A 95 -5.04 -7.31 2.90
C PHE A 95 -3.98 -8.41 2.88
N THR A 96 -2.84 -8.09 2.28
CA THR A 96 -1.68 -8.99 2.21
C THR A 96 -0.42 -8.29 2.68
N PHE A 97 0.42 -9.04 3.39
CA PHE A 97 1.73 -8.57 3.86
C PHE A 97 2.74 -9.70 3.64
N SER A 98 3.82 -9.39 2.94
CA SER A 98 4.85 -10.37 2.60
C SER A 98 6.23 -9.71 2.47
N PRO A 99 7.32 -10.50 2.56
CA PRO A 99 8.64 -10.02 2.23
C PRO A 99 8.70 -9.47 0.79
N VAL A 100 9.55 -8.47 0.57
CA VAL A 100 9.78 -7.92 -0.76
C VAL A 100 10.40 -9.01 -1.65
N THR A 101 9.70 -9.38 -2.72
CA THR A 101 10.14 -10.39 -3.69
C THR A 101 10.82 -9.73 -4.89
N GLU A 102 11.56 -10.51 -5.70
CA GLU A 102 12.17 -10.00 -6.93
C GLU A 102 11.13 -9.41 -7.89
N LYS A 103 9.96 -10.04 -8.02
CA LYS A 103 8.86 -9.52 -8.85
C LYS A 103 8.37 -8.14 -8.38
N VAL A 104 8.33 -7.92 -7.06
CA VAL A 104 7.98 -6.61 -6.49
C VAL A 104 9.09 -5.59 -6.80
N LEU A 105 10.35 -5.99 -6.73
CA LEU A 105 11.49 -5.13 -7.05
C LEU A 105 11.55 -4.74 -8.52
N GLU A 106 11.37 -5.70 -9.43
CA GLU A 106 11.27 -5.43 -10.87
C GLU A 106 10.16 -4.40 -11.17
N GLY A 107 8.99 -4.57 -10.55
CA GLY A 107 7.88 -3.62 -10.67
C GLY A 107 8.24 -2.23 -10.16
N GLN A 108 8.82 -2.14 -8.96
CA GLN A 108 9.19 -0.87 -8.35
C GLN A 108 10.33 -0.16 -9.10
N GLN A 109 11.31 -0.91 -9.61
CA GLN A 109 12.37 -0.38 -10.47
C GLN A 109 11.80 0.19 -11.76
N ALA A 110 10.83 -0.50 -12.39
CA ALA A 110 10.15 0.01 -13.58
C ALA A 110 9.39 1.32 -13.32
N VAL A 111 8.84 1.51 -12.11
CA VAL A 111 8.26 2.80 -11.70
C VAL A 111 9.35 3.86 -11.56
N ALA A 112 10.46 3.57 -10.85
CA ALA A 112 11.57 4.50 -10.66
C ALA A 112 12.18 4.96 -12.00
N ASP A 113 12.43 4.02 -12.91
CA ASP A 113 12.97 4.30 -14.25
C ASP A 113 12.00 5.15 -15.08
N ARG A 114 10.68 4.89 -14.98
CA ARG A 114 9.66 5.70 -15.65
C ARG A 114 9.65 7.14 -15.12
N TYR A 115 9.72 7.31 -13.80
CA TYR A 115 9.75 8.63 -13.17
C TYR A 115 11.00 9.42 -13.58
N PHE A 116 12.16 8.76 -13.64
CA PHE A 116 13.40 9.38 -14.11
C PHE A 116 13.32 9.76 -15.60
N LYS A 117 12.83 8.86 -16.46
CA LYS A 117 12.63 9.14 -17.89
C LYS A 117 11.70 10.31 -18.15
N LEU A 118 10.64 10.44 -17.35
CA LEU A 118 9.69 11.55 -17.39
C LEU A 118 10.19 12.82 -16.68
N LYS A 119 11.40 12.79 -16.10
CA LYS A 119 12.01 13.88 -15.33
C LYS A 119 11.19 14.33 -14.12
N LEU A 120 10.42 13.40 -13.54
CA LEU A 120 9.68 13.62 -12.29
C LEU A 120 10.57 13.49 -11.05
N ILE A 121 11.71 12.80 -11.19
CA ILE A 121 12.78 12.74 -10.20
C ILE A 121 14.12 13.12 -10.87
N PRO A 122 15.04 13.76 -10.13
CA PRO A 122 16.28 14.29 -10.72
C PRO A 122 17.37 13.23 -10.93
N ASN A 123 17.33 12.12 -10.18
CA ASN A 123 18.35 11.09 -10.19
C ASN A 123 17.73 9.72 -10.48
N ARG A 124 18.49 8.86 -11.17
CA ARG A 124 18.15 7.45 -11.29
C ARG A 124 18.34 6.77 -9.94
N ILE A 125 17.40 5.90 -9.57
CA ILE A 125 17.41 5.11 -8.34
C ILE A 125 17.60 3.65 -8.70
N ASP A 126 18.45 2.94 -7.98
CA ASP A 126 18.47 1.48 -7.93
C ASP A 126 17.71 1.03 -6.67
N VAL A 127 16.59 0.32 -6.85
CA VAL A 127 15.73 -0.06 -5.72
C VAL A 127 16.33 -1.17 -4.88
N HIS A 128 17.24 -1.99 -5.43
CA HIS A 128 17.89 -3.07 -4.69
C HIS A 128 18.80 -2.53 -3.58
N ASP A 129 19.36 -1.33 -3.75
CA ASP A 129 20.24 -0.67 -2.76
C ASP A 129 19.53 -0.32 -1.44
N VAL A 130 18.19 -0.26 -1.45
CA VAL A 130 17.38 0.23 -0.33
C VAL A 130 16.47 -0.84 0.28
N VAL A 131 16.56 -2.09 -0.17
CA VAL A 131 15.83 -3.20 0.44
C VAL A 131 16.58 -3.69 1.67
N TRP A 132 15.89 -3.71 2.80
CA TRP A 132 16.38 -4.42 3.97
C TRP A 132 16.18 -5.92 3.79
N ALA A 133 17.26 -6.68 3.91
CA ALA A 133 17.24 -8.13 4.02
C ALA A 133 17.77 -8.52 5.39
N LYS A 134 17.02 -9.33 6.14
CA LYS A 134 17.54 -9.96 7.36
C LYS A 134 18.79 -10.74 6.96
N ALA A 135 19.95 -10.39 7.54
CA ALA A 135 21.16 -11.17 7.35
C ALA A 135 20.86 -12.62 7.75
N LYS A 136 21.19 -13.57 6.87
CA LYS A 136 21.06 -15.00 7.20
C LYS A 136 21.98 -15.26 8.39
N SER A 137 21.39 -15.57 9.55
CA SER A 137 22.10 -16.13 10.71
C SER A 137 22.60 -17.53 10.39
#